data_AF-A0A3A8PE60-F1
#
_entry.id   AF-A0A3A8PE60-F1
#
_cell.length_a   1.000
_cell.length_b   1.000
_cell.length_c   1.000
_cell.angle_alpha   90.00
_cell.angle_beta   90.00
_cell.angle_gamma   90.00
#
_symmetry.space_group_name_H-M   'P 1'
#
loop_
_entity.id
_entity.type
_entity.pdbx_description
1 polymer ?
#
loop_
_entity_poly.entity_id
_entity_poly.type
_entity_poly.pdbx_seq_one_letter_code
_entity_poly.pdbx_strand_id
1 'polypeptide(L)'
;MKDLSIPGTHDSCSRLDACKPISTTQYATLEQQLDAGVRFLDVRIKTDGPQGVKVVHGIEDVGDYYAQPTSGRLSFKTVLTRIYDWMNKPEHRDECVIMKVVDCDHTNLDTEPADYDTHTRIHDIWKSVDDASHERKSLDFNTRHTAEDFLRMTLGQAKGKLLLWRVFKDPEVPHGKRKAFGLDLYQLKDEARFDNNPYFGITSPASDGRKRVSTLHAQSLYTWKYSGPHKTLTYADKMNAVRHLLYDAWHDHTGGVGTRRFDSYRVNELNIAAIYQSSSDRQDVDSQRYYPITNATHINPLVGALLDQLLAPEPTLPTLSNSKAQGHGSVGIMLFDWAEDSAGTRRDFEQTRLFTEPLYKKVILFNFKPSKMFTRDNQGVDSIRYQSIGDPPYAALQYHDGGSWHTLEGASGPSSLPFEIGRVIA
;
A
#
# COMPACT_ATOMS: atom_id res chain seq x y z
N MET A 1 -7.28 15.23 0.07
CA MET A 1 -7.06 13.78 0.21
C MET A 1 -5.58 13.46 0.17
N LYS A 2 -4.83 13.89 -0.85
CA LYS A 2 -3.37 13.67 -0.95
C LYS A 2 -2.55 14.16 0.25
N ASP A 3 -3.08 15.11 1.02
CA ASP A 3 -2.40 15.66 2.19
C ASP A 3 -2.54 14.79 3.46
N LEU A 4 -3.48 13.84 3.47
CA LEU A 4 -3.73 12.94 4.60
C LEU A 4 -2.70 11.82 4.67
N SER A 5 -2.46 11.35 5.90
CA SER A 5 -1.79 10.08 6.15
C SER A 5 -2.84 8.96 6.18
N ILE A 6 -2.77 8.02 5.23
CA ILE A 6 -3.81 7.02 5.00
C ILE A 6 -3.21 5.61 5.13
N PRO A 7 -3.65 4.79 6.10
CA PRO A 7 -3.26 3.39 6.15
C PRO A 7 -3.96 2.59 5.04
N GLY A 8 -3.19 1.70 4.41
CA GLY A 8 -3.61 0.87 3.30
C GLY A 8 -3.09 -0.56 3.40
N THR A 9 -3.71 -1.46 2.66
CA THR A 9 -3.37 -2.88 2.63
C THR A 9 -3.02 -3.34 1.23
N HIS A 10 -1.86 -3.97 1.09
CA HIS A 10 -1.44 -4.62 -0.15
C HIS A 10 -2.20 -5.95 -0.33
N ASP A 11 -2.72 -6.21 -1.53
CA ASP A 11 -3.54 -7.38 -1.86
C ASP A 11 -4.58 -7.66 -0.79
N SER A 12 -5.44 -6.68 -0.55
CA SER A 12 -6.35 -6.59 0.61
C SER A 12 -7.26 -7.80 0.77
N CYS A 13 -7.50 -8.55 -0.30
CA CYS A 13 -8.35 -9.73 -0.29
C CYS A 13 -7.58 -11.05 -0.09
N SER A 14 -6.25 -11.06 -0.17
CA SER A 14 -5.44 -12.28 -0.08
C SER A 14 -5.27 -12.75 1.36
N ARG A 15 -6.38 -13.25 1.90
CA ARG A 15 -6.54 -13.58 3.30
C ARG A 15 -5.94 -14.95 3.63
N LEU A 16 -5.44 -15.09 4.85
CA LEU A 16 -5.19 -16.39 5.47
C LEU A 16 -6.44 -17.27 5.35
N ASP A 17 -6.21 -18.54 5.03
CA ASP A 17 -7.22 -19.57 4.77
C ASP A 17 -8.00 -19.40 3.44
N ALA A 18 -7.72 -18.36 2.66
CA ALA A 18 -8.27 -18.16 1.32
C ALA A 18 -7.23 -18.30 0.20
N CYS A 19 -5.95 -18.28 0.55
CA CYS A 19 -4.82 -18.39 -0.37
C CYS A 19 -3.77 -19.36 0.18
N LYS A 20 -2.87 -19.82 -0.69
CA LYS A 20 -1.62 -20.48 -0.29
C LYS A 20 -0.79 -19.51 0.57
N PRO A 21 0.04 -20.05 1.48
CA PRO A 21 0.91 -19.23 2.33
C PRO A 21 1.78 -18.21 1.59
N ILE A 22 2.31 -18.57 0.42
CA ILE A 22 3.18 -17.70 -0.39
C ILE A 22 2.44 -16.49 -0.98
N SER A 23 1.12 -16.61 -1.16
CA SER A 23 0.25 -15.59 -1.72
C SER A 23 -0.49 -14.82 -0.63
N THR A 24 -0.46 -15.29 0.60
CA THR A 24 -1.20 -14.70 1.73
C THR A 24 -0.52 -13.42 2.18
N THR A 25 -1.24 -12.31 2.08
CA THR A 25 -0.76 -10.98 2.51
C THR A 25 -1.57 -10.42 3.67
N GLN A 26 -2.81 -10.88 3.89
CA GLN A 26 -3.68 -10.34 4.92
C GLN A 26 -4.20 -11.43 5.86
N TYR A 27 -4.52 -11.03 7.08
CA TYR A 27 -5.18 -11.89 8.08
C TYR A 27 -6.67 -11.57 8.21
N ALA A 28 -7.00 -10.28 8.19
CA ALA A 28 -8.33 -9.74 8.41
C ALA A 28 -9.22 -9.78 7.15
N THR A 29 -10.54 -9.90 7.32
CA THR A 29 -11.51 -9.59 6.24
C THR A 29 -11.46 -8.10 5.88
N LEU A 30 -12.12 -7.72 4.78
CA LEU A 30 -12.17 -6.33 4.35
C LEU A 30 -12.81 -5.42 5.42
N GLU A 31 -13.89 -5.86 6.05
CA GLU A 31 -14.56 -5.10 7.10
C GLU A 31 -13.69 -4.98 8.34
N GLN A 32 -12.97 -6.04 8.72
CA GLN A 32 -12.03 -5.98 9.84
C GLN A 32 -10.88 -5.01 9.55
N GLN A 33 -10.37 -4.97 8.31
CA GLN A 33 -9.38 -3.97 7.88
C GLN A 33 -9.96 -2.56 7.98
N LEU A 34 -11.19 -2.35 7.49
CA LEU A 34 -11.90 -1.07 7.56
C LEU A 34 -12.20 -0.65 9.02
N ASP A 35 -12.61 -1.57 9.90
CA ASP A 35 -12.83 -1.32 11.33
C ASP A 35 -11.52 -0.98 12.05
N ALA A 36 -10.40 -1.55 11.62
CA ALA A 36 -9.07 -1.14 12.07
C ALA A 36 -8.68 0.27 11.60
N GLY A 37 -9.40 0.88 10.67
CA GLY A 37 -9.11 2.24 10.18
C GLY A 37 -8.32 2.26 8.87
N VAL A 38 -8.10 1.11 8.22
CA VAL A 38 -7.61 1.05 6.83
C VAL A 38 -8.59 1.77 5.92
N ARG A 39 -8.11 2.64 5.03
CA ARG A 39 -8.94 3.37 4.06
C ARG A 39 -8.43 3.29 2.63
N PHE A 40 -7.36 2.54 2.39
CA PHE A 40 -6.85 2.26 1.06
C PHE A 40 -6.77 0.75 0.84
N LEU A 41 -7.57 0.23 -0.08
CA LEU A 41 -7.66 -1.19 -0.38
C LEU A 41 -7.04 -1.46 -1.76
N ASP A 42 -6.03 -2.31 -1.83
CA ASP A 42 -5.47 -2.86 -3.08
C ASP A 42 -6.19 -4.15 -3.46
N VAL A 43 -7.00 -4.10 -4.52
CA VAL A 43 -7.80 -5.23 -5.00
C VAL A 43 -7.32 -5.64 -6.39
N ARG A 44 -6.81 -6.86 -6.50
CA ARG A 44 -6.33 -7.43 -7.76
C ARG A 44 -7.33 -8.40 -8.35
N ILE A 45 -7.55 -8.31 -9.65
CA ILE A 45 -8.62 -9.01 -10.33
C ILE A 45 -8.15 -9.69 -11.62
N LYS A 46 -8.95 -10.66 -12.06
CA LYS A 46 -8.93 -11.26 -13.40
C LYS A 46 -10.34 -11.44 -13.92
N THR A 47 -10.47 -11.53 -15.23
CA THR A 47 -11.74 -11.94 -15.86
C THR A 47 -12.09 -13.37 -15.47
N ASP A 48 -13.38 -13.64 -15.27
CA ASP A 48 -13.90 -14.97 -14.95
C ASP A 48 -15.13 -15.30 -15.80
N GLY A 49 -14.89 -15.79 -17.02
CA GLY A 49 -15.95 -16.09 -17.98
C GLY A 49 -16.58 -14.84 -18.63
N PRO A 50 -17.79 -14.94 -19.20
CA PRO A 50 -18.35 -13.88 -20.06
C PRO A 50 -18.61 -12.53 -19.37
N GLN A 51 -19.00 -12.54 -18.09
CA GLN A 51 -19.35 -11.31 -17.34
C GLN A 51 -18.77 -11.27 -15.92
N GLY A 52 -18.04 -12.31 -15.52
CA GLY A 52 -17.46 -12.39 -14.19
C GLY A 52 -16.12 -11.66 -14.09
N VAL A 53 -15.85 -11.18 -12.88
CA VAL A 53 -14.54 -10.72 -12.44
C VAL A 53 -14.27 -11.36 -11.09
N LYS A 54 -13.16 -12.07 -10.99
CA LYS A 54 -12.69 -12.72 -9.77
C LYS A 54 -11.49 -12.00 -9.19
N VAL A 55 -11.28 -12.20 -7.90
CA VAL A 55 -10.16 -11.64 -7.15
C VAL A 55 -9.00 -12.64 -7.13
N VAL A 56 -7.78 -12.15 -7.28
CA VAL A 56 -6.58 -12.99 -7.41
C VAL A 56 -5.40 -12.44 -6.62
N HIS A 57 -4.38 -13.26 -6.43
CA HIS A 57 -3.01 -12.87 -6.11
C HIS A 57 -2.07 -13.40 -7.20
N GLY A 58 -1.68 -12.54 -8.14
CA GLY A 58 -0.90 -12.96 -9.32
C GLY A 58 -1.65 -14.01 -10.16
N ILE A 59 -1.16 -15.25 -10.16
CA ILE A 59 -1.81 -16.37 -10.88
C ILE A 59 -2.82 -17.14 -10.01
N GLU A 60 -2.84 -16.92 -8.70
CA GLU A 60 -3.65 -17.66 -7.77
C GLU A 60 -5.02 -17.01 -7.57
N ASP A 61 -6.08 -17.82 -7.63
CA ASP A 61 -7.44 -17.37 -7.30
C ASP A 61 -7.58 -17.25 -5.78
N VAL A 62 -8.13 -16.13 -5.30
CA VAL A 62 -8.48 -15.99 -3.88
C VAL A 62 -9.76 -16.78 -3.61
N GLY A 63 -9.72 -17.66 -2.62
CA GLY A 63 -10.88 -18.43 -2.16
C GLY A 63 -11.98 -17.53 -1.60
N ASP A 64 -13.25 -17.87 -1.85
CA ASP A 64 -14.37 -17.12 -1.27
C ASP A 64 -14.55 -17.47 0.21
N TYR A 65 -14.00 -16.60 1.08
CA TYR A 65 -14.11 -16.72 2.53
C TYR A 65 -15.37 -16.09 3.12
N TYR A 66 -16.29 -15.59 2.29
CA TYR A 66 -17.63 -15.15 2.71
C TYR A 66 -18.71 -16.22 2.45
N ALA A 67 -18.43 -17.23 1.62
CA ALA A 67 -19.32 -18.34 1.32
C ALA A 67 -19.02 -19.58 2.19
N GLN A 68 -20.06 -20.36 2.50
CA GLN A 68 -19.99 -21.65 3.21
C GLN A 68 -20.43 -22.79 2.27
N PRO A 69 -19.66 -23.88 2.11
CA PRO A 69 -18.22 -24.01 2.41
C PRO A 69 -17.39 -23.12 1.45
N THR A 70 -16.10 -22.91 1.75
CA THR A 70 -15.12 -22.10 0.99
C THR A 70 -14.79 -22.67 -0.42
N SER A 71 -15.73 -23.36 -1.04
CA SER A 71 -15.64 -23.90 -2.39
C SER A 71 -16.05 -22.82 -3.39
N GLY A 72 -15.14 -21.91 -3.71
CA GLY A 72 -15.41 -20.86 -4.67
C GLY A 72 -14.27 -19.87 -4.80
N ARG A 73 -14.35 -19.04 -5.83
CA ARG A 73 -13.44 -17.90 -6.03
C ARG A 73 -14.13 -16.65 -5.56
N LEU A 74 -13.43 -15.82 -4.80
CA LEU A 74 -13.97 -14.55 -4.35
C LEU A 74 -14.26 -13.66 -5.56
N SER A 75 -15.53 -13.27 -5.73
CA SER A 75 -15.93 -12.40 -6.83
C SER A 75 -15.68 -10.92 -6.49
N PHE A 76 -15.35 -10.11 -7.49
CA PHE A 76 -15.22 -8.66 -7.32
C PHE A 76 -16.54 -8.01 -6.90
N LYS A 77 -17.68 -8.57 -7.34
CA LYS A 77 -19.01 -8.15 -6.90
C LYS A 77 -19.16 -8.31 -5.38
N THR A 78 -18.77 -9.48 -4.85
CA THR A 78 -18.77 -9.74 -3.40
C THR A 78 -17.93 -8.68 -2.68
N VAL A 79 -16.69 -8.44 -3.11
CA VAL A 79 -15.80 -7.41 -2.52
C VAL A 79 -16.47 -6.04 -2.46
N LEU A 80 -17.04 -5.58 -3.57
CA LEU A 80 -17.75 -4.30 -3.63
C LEU A 80 -18.94 -4.26 -2.69
N THR A 81 -19.78 -5.30 -2.68
CA THR A 81 -20.93 -5.40 -1.76
C THR A 81 -20.48 -5.30 -0.31
N ARG A 82 -19.43 -6.02 0.10
CA ARG A 82 -18.95 -5.99 1.49
C ARG A 82 -18.44 -4.60 1.91
N ILE A 83 -17.74 -3.90 1.04
CA ILE A 83 -17.30 -2.52 1.29
C ILE A 83 -18.51 -1.59 1.40
N TYR A 84 -19.47 -1.69 0.47
CA TYR A 84 -20.69 -0.89 0.48
C TYR A 84 -21.51 -1.10 1.75
N ASP A 85 -21.75 -2.36 2.13
CA ASP A 85 -22.45 -2.74 3.36
C ASP A 85 -21.78 -2.12 4.58
N TRP A 86 -20.44 -2.19 4.65
CA TRP A 86 -19.69 -1.57 5.73
C TRP A 86 -19.90 -0.06 5.79
N MET A 87 -19.65 0.67 4.69
CA MET A 87 -19.80 2.13 4.75
C MET A 87 -21.28 2.58 4.79
N ASN A 88 -22.27 1.71 4.55
CA ASN A 88 -23.70 2.01 4.73
C ASN A 88 -24.13 1.94 6.21
N LYS A 89 -23.30 1.37 7.09
CA LYS A 89 -23.59 1.42 8.53
C LYS A 89 -23.57 2.87 9.03
N PRO A 90 -24.52 3.28 9.91
CA PRO A 90 -24.62 4.66 10.40
C PRO A 90 -23.31 5.25 10.94
N GLU A 91 -22.51 4.44 11.61
CA GLU A 91 -21.21 4.79 12.22
C GLU A 91 -20.08 4.99 11.20
N HIS A 92 -20.26 4.60 9.93
CA HIS A 92 -19.24 4.66 8.88
C HIS A 92 -19.63 5.52 7.68
N ARG A 93 -20.84 6.09 7.68
CA ARG A 93 -21.41 6.83 6.54
C ARG A 93 -20.59 8.03 6.07
N ASP A 94 -19.78 8.61 6.97
CA ASP A 94 -18.94 9.78 6.68
C ASP A 94 -17.51 9.38 6.29
N GLU A 95 -17.16 8.09 6.35
CA GLU A 95 -15.85 7.58 5.96
C GLU A 95 -15.69 7.59 4.44
N CYS A 96 -14.44 7.71 4.00
CA CYS A 96 -14.06 7.61 2.60
C CYS A 96 -13.10 6.44 2.42
N VAL A 97 -13.39 5.55 1.48
CA VAL A 97 -12.52 4.42 1.14
C VAL A 97 -11.96 4.66 -0.26
N ILE A 98 -10.66 4.44 -0.44
CA ILE A 98 -10.00 4.39 -1.74
C ILE A 98 -9.80 2.90 -2.08
N MET A 99 -10.25 2.49 -3.26
CA MET A 99 -10.03 1.15 -3.78
C MET A 99 -9.19 1.24 -5.05
N LYS A 100 -7.94 0.75 -4.98
CA LYS A 100 -7.08 0.52 -6.14
C LYS A 100 -7.51 -0.81 -6.75
N VAL A 101 -7.93 -0.78 -8.01
CA VAL A 101 -8.31 -2.01 -8.75
C VAL A 101 -7.28 -2.28 -9.82
N VAL A 102 -6.59 -3.40 -9.70
CA VAL A 102 -5.51 -3.83 -10.60
C VAL A 102 -5.95 -5.03 -11.39
N ASP A 103 -5.87 -4.92 -12.71
CA ASP A 103 -6.11 -6.04 -13.60
C ASP A 103 -4.81 -6.82 -13.86
N CYS A 104 -4.84 -8.11 -13.53
CA CYS A 104 -3.71 -9.02 -13.58
C CYS A 104 -3.76 -10.03 -14.74
N ASP A 105 -4.72 -9.93 -15.67
CA ASP A 105 -4.73 -10.82 -16.85
C ASP A 105 -3.61 -10.47 -17.85
N HIS A 106 -3.27 -9.18 -17.94
CA HIS A 106 -2.19 -8.69 -18.79
C HIS A 106 -1.28 -7.79 -17.94
N THR A 107 0.02 -8.01 -17.88
CA THR A 107 0.95 -7.18 -17.09
C THR A 107 1.88 -6.33 -17.98
N ASN A 108 1.61 -6.31 -19.28
CA ASN A 108 2.30 -5.48 -20.24
C ASN A 108 1.26 -4.73 -21.08
N LEU A 109 1.37 -3.40 -21.08
CA LEU A 109 0.49 -2.50 -21.82
C LEU A 109 0.54 -2.76 -23.33
N ASP A 110 1.69 -3.18 -23.85
CA ASP A 110 1.92 -3.40 -25.27
C ASP A 110 1.30 -4.71 -25.78
N THR A 111 0.94 -5.64 -24.89
CA THR A 111 0.38 -6.96 -25.25
C THR A 111 -1.09 -7.12 -24.89
N GLU A 112 -1.70 -6.12 -24.25
CA GLU A 112 -3.12 -6.13 -23.88
C GLU A 112 -4.01 -5.99 -25.13
N PRO A 113 -4.96 -6.92 -25.38
CA PRO A 113 -5.81 -6.87 -26.57
C PRO A 113 -6.61 -5.56 -26.69
N ALA A 114 -6.87 -5.15 -27.93
CA ALA A 114 -7.61 -3.91 -28.21
C ALA A 114 -9.05 -3.96 -27.71
N ASP A 115 -9.68 -5.12 -27.80
CA ASP A 115 -11.06 -5.46 -27.41
C ASP A 115 -11.17 -5.98 -25.98
N TYR A 116 -10.07 -5.96 -25.21
CA TYR A 116 -10.07 -6.44 -23.83
C TYR A 116 -10.88 -5.49 -22.93
N ASP A 117 -12.05 -5.98 -22.51
CA ASP A 117 -13.13 -5.16 -21.94
C ASP A 117 -13.28 -5.30 -20.42
N THR A 118 -12.17 -5.19 -19.69
CA THR A 118 -12.22 -5.16 -18.22
C THR A 118 -12.92 -3.90 -17.70
N HIS A 119 -12.88 -2.79 -18.46
CA HIS A 119 -13.60 -1.57 -18.13
C HIS A 119 -15.10 -1.80 -17.94
N THR A 120 -15.78 -2.29 -18.98
CA THR A 120 -17.25 -2.41 -18.97
C THR A 120 -17.68 -3.41 -17.92
N ARG A 121 -16.94 -4.52 -17.75
CA ARG A 121 -17.22 -5.51 -16.71
C ARG A 121 -17.18 -4.91 -15.30
N ILE A 122 -16.13 -4.17 -14.97
CA ILE A 122 -16.01 -3.52 -13.65
C ILE A 122 -17.10 -2.48 -13.48
N HIS A 123 -17.35 -1.66 -14.51
CA HIS A 123 -18.40 -0.64 -14.49
C HIS A 123 -19.78 -1.25 -14.25
N ASP A 124 -20.13 -2.33 -14.96
CA ASP A 124 -21.43 -3.00 -14.85
C ASP A 124 -21.61 -3.68 -13.48
N ILE A 125 -20.56 -4.33 -12.97
CA ILE A 125 -20.58 -4.89 -11.61
C ILE A 125 -20.78 -3.77 -10.58
N TRP A 126 -20.02 -2.68 -10.69
CA TRP A 126 -20.12 -1.56 -9.77
C TRP A 126 -21.49 -0.92 -9.83
N LYS A 127 -22.01 -0.66 -11.03
CA LYS A 127 -23.37 -0.16 -11.23
C LYS A 127 -24.41 -1.07 -10.59
N SER A 128 -24.29 -2.39 -10.77
CA SER A 128 -25.20 -3.36 -10.16
C SER A 128 -25.17 -3.30 -8.63
N VAL A 129 -24.01 -3.08 -8.01
CA VAL A 129 -23.89 -2.94 -6.54
C VAL A 129 -24.44 -1.58 -6.09
N ASP A 130 -24.13 -0.50 -6.82
CA ASP A 130 -24.60 0.86 -6.52
C ASP A 130 -26.13 0.93 -6.56
N ASP A 131 -26.74 0.42 -7.64
CA ASP A 131 -28.20 0.38 -7.83
C ASP A 131 -28.91 -0.44 -6.73
N ALA A 132 -28.28 -1.50 -6.23
CA ALA A 132 -28.80 -2.33 -5.14
C ALA A 132 -28.63 -1.70 -3.75
N SER A 133 -27.68 -0.78 -3.59
CA SER A 133 -27.36 -0.18 -2.30
C SER A 133 -28.25 1.01 -1.92
N HIS A 134 -28.99 1.57 -2.88
CA HIS A 134 -29.93 2.70 -2.70
C HIS A 134 -29.35 3.95 -1.99
N GLU A 135 -28.02 4.11 -1.89
CA GLU A 135 -27.35 5.14 -1.09
C GLU A 135 -26.32 6.00 -1.85
N ARG A 136 -25.76 7.03 -1.19
CA ARG A 136 -24.88 8.08 -1.75
C ARG A 136 -23.48 7.62 -2.19
N LYS A 137 -23.20 6.33 -2.35
CA LYS A 137 -21.87 5.77 -2.69
C LYS A 137 -21.57 5.76 -4.19
N SER A 138 -22.07 6.78 -4.87
CA SER A 138 -22.40 6.66 -6.27
C SER A 138 -21.21 6.43 -7.20
N LEU A 139 -21.38 5.43 -8.08
CA LEU A 139 -20.57 5.23 -9.29
C LEU A 139 -20.38 6.55 -10.06
N ASP A 140 -21.42 7.38 -10.12
CA ASP A 140 -21.41 8.69 -10.77
C ASP A 140 -20.32 9.62 -10.25
N PHE A 141 -19.94 9.49 -8.97
CA PHE A 141 -18.86 10.30 -8.43
C PHE A 141 -17.56 9.99 -9.17
N ASN A 142 -17.26 8.70 -9.37
CA ASN A 142 -16.03 8.25 -10.02
C ASN A 142 -15.98 8.57 -11.53
N THR A 143 -17.11 8.84 -12.18
CA THR A 143 -17.14 9.16 -13.63
C THR A 143 -17.09 10.67 -13.92
N ARG A 144 -17.13 11.52 -12.88
CA ARG A 144 -17.26 12.98 -13.03
C ARG A 144 -15.98 13.77 -12.75
N HIS A 145 -14.90 13.12 -12.34
CA HIS A 145 -13.66 13.81 -11.92
C HIS A 145 -12.49 13.56 -12.87
N THR A 146 -11.69 14.60 -13.11
CA THR A 146 -10.40 14.48 -13.79
C THR A 146 -9.29 14.14 -12.80
N ALA A 147 -8.09 13.84 -13.30
CA ALA A 147 -6.91 13.66 -12.46
C ALA A 147 -6.63 14.90 -11.57
N GLU A 148 -6.77 16.12 -12.10
CA GLU A 148 -6.61 17.34 -11.30
C GLU A 148 -7.69 17.49 -10.23
N ASP A 149 -8.93 17.13 -10.55
CA ASP A 149 -10.02 17.14 -9.57
C ASP A 149 -9.70 16.21 -8.39
N PHE A 150 -9.21 14.99 -8.68
CA PHE A 150 -8.77 14.04 -7.65
C PHE A 150 -7.61 14.58 -6.80
N LEU A 151 -6.65 15.29 -7.41
CA LEU A 151 -5.54 15.90 -6.68
C LEU A 151 -5.99 17.07 -5.79
N ARG A 152 -7.05 17.79 -6.17
CA ARG A 152 -7.61 18.90 -5.39
C ARG A 152 -8.71 18.46 -4.44
N MET A 153 -9.12 17.20 -4.49
CA MET A 153 -10.23 16.67 -3.72
C MET A 153 -9.98 16.81 -2.22
N THR A 154 -10.88 17.49 -1.55
CA THR A 154 -10.88 17.66 -0.08
C THR A 154 -11.50 16.44 0.59
N LEU A 155 -11.21 16.22 1.87
CA LEU A 155 -11.90 15.17 2.64
C LEU A 155 -13.41 15.40 2.66
N GLY A 156 -13.86 16.66 2.80
CA GLY A 156 -15.29 17.00 2.80
C GLY A 156 -16.04 16.56 1.54
N GLN A 157 -15.39 16.61 0.37
CA GLN A 157 -15.96 16.10 -0.89
C GLN A 157 -15.96 14.57 -0.98
N ALA A 158 -14.96 13.93 -0.37
CA ALA A 158 -14.75 12.49 -0.43
C ALA A 158 -15.57 11.69 0.61
N LYS A 159 -16.07 12.34 1.67
CA LYS A 159 -16.88 11.69 2.72
C LYS A 159 -18.05 10.90 2.14
N GLY A 160 -18.21 9.66 2.62
CA GLY A 160 -19.26 8.74 2.18
C GLY A 160 -19.09 8.22 0.75
N LYS A 161 -17.89 8.36 0.14
CA LYS A 161 -17.58 7.90 -1.21
C LYS A 161 -16.57 6.75 -1.19
N LEU A 162 -16.81 5.76 -2.05
CA LEU A 162 -15.80 4.79 -2.47
C LEU A 162 -15.11 5.35 -3.73
N LEU A 163 -13.85 5.75 -3.59
CA LEU A 163 -13.05 6.32 -4.66
C LEU A 163 -12.31 5.21 -5.40
N LEU A 164 -12.47 5.16 -6.72
CA LEU A 164 -11.75 4.22 -7.58
C LEU A 164 -10.40 4.80 -8.00
N TRP A 165 -9.33 4.03 -7.78
CA TRP A 165 -8.04 4.20 -8.44
C TRP A 165 -7.87 3.07 -9.46
N ARG A 166 -7.91 3.41 -10.75
CA ARG A 166 -7.99 2.44 -11.85
C ARG A 166 -6.60 2.05 -12.35
N VAL A 167 -6.30 0.75 -12.30
CA VAL A 167 -5.13 0.12 -12.95
C VAL A 167 -5.60 -0.99 -13.91
N PHE A 168 -6.55 -0.65 -14.76
CA PHE A 168 -7.07 -1.49 -15.85
C PHE A 168 -7.40 -0.59 -17.04
N LYS A 169 -7.42 -1.10 -18.27
CA LYS A 169 -7.59 -0.30 -19.48
C LYS A 169 -8.97 0.36 -19.52
N ASP A 170 -9.02 1.61 -19.97
CA ASP A 170 -10.26 2.31 -20.35
C ASP A 170 -10.03 2.83 -21.78
N PRO A 171 -10.67 2.24 -22.80
CA PRO A 171 -10.35 2.54 -24.19
C PRO A 171 -10.71 3.97 -24.60
N GLU A 172 -11.56 4.67 -23.85
CA GLU A 172 -12.04 6.00 -24.25
C GLU A 172 -11.22 7.15 -23.64
N VAL A 173 -10.50 6.89 -22.55
CA VAL A 173 -9.71 7.89 -21.81
C VAL A 173 -8.46 8.37 -22.58
N PRO A 174 -7.61 7.49 -23.16
CA PRO A 174 -6.44 7.92 -23.91
C PRO A 174 -6.76 8.83 -25.12
N HIS A 175 -8.00 8.78 -25.61
CA HIS A 175 -8.46 9.58 -26.74
C HIS A 175 -9.15 10.89 -26.32
N GLY A 176 -9.20 11.18 -25.01
CA GLY A 176 -9.87 12.38 -24.48
C GLY A 176 -11.37 12.42 -24.75
N LYS A 177 -11.99 11.27 -25.08
CA LYS A 177 -13.41 11.20 -25.44
C LYS A 177 -14.32 11.38 -24.23
N ARG A 178 -13.82 11.07 -23.02
CA ARG A 178 -14.52 11.29 -21.75
C ARG A 178 -13.56 11.36 -20.57
N LYS A 179 -14.11 11.75 -19.42
CA LYS A 179 -13.43 11.63 -18.12
C LYS A 179 -13.22 10.15 -17.76
N ALA A 180 -12.11 9.86 -17.09
CA ALA A 180 -11.82 8.52 -16.63
C ALA A 180 -12.82 8.05 -15.57
N PHE A 181 -13.12 6.76 -15.60
CA PHE A 181 -13.75 6.09 -14.48
C PHE A 181 -12.71 5.91 -13.36
N GLY A 182 -12.75 6.80 -12.37
CA GLY A 182 -11.80 6.89 -11.27
C GLY A 182 -10.50 7.64 -11.62
N LEU A 183 -9.57 7.67 -10.67
CA LEU A 183 -8.22 8.18 -10.89
C LEU A 183 -7.46 7.21 -11.81
N ASP A 184 -7.08 7.67 -13.00
CA ASP A 184 -6.37 6.84 -13.98
C ASP A 184 -4.92 6.60 -13.59
N LEU A 185 -4.60 5.38 -13.16
CA LEU A 185 -3.26 4.91 -12.87
C LEU A 185 -2.86 3.74 -13.78
N TYR A 186 -3.47 3.62 -14.96
CA TYR A 186 -3.25 2.51 -15.89
C TYR A 186 -1.78 2.30 -16.26
N GLN A 187 -0.96 3.36 -16.23
CA GLN A 187 0.49 3.23 -16.42
C GLN A 187 1.15 2.24 -15.46
N LEU A 188 0.61 2.02 -14.25
CA LEU A 188 1.12 1.06 -13.27
C LEU A 188 1.10 -0.39 -13.75
N LYS A 189 0.27 -0.70 -14.75
CA LYS A 189 0.12 -2.06 -15.27
C LYS A 189 1.39 -2.55 -15.98
N ASP A 190 2.26 -1.65 -16.42
CA ASP A 190 3.53 -2.02 -17.07
C ASP A 190 4.58 -2.45 -16.03
N GLU A 191 4.43 -3.65 -15.50
CA GLU A 191 5.28 -4.20 -14.44
C GLU A 191 6.78 -4.10 -14.81
N ALA A 192 7.13 -4.33 -16.07
CA ALA A 192 8.51 -4.25 -16.55
C ALA A 192 9.14 -2.85 -16.40
N ARG A 193 8.34 -1.78 -16.37
CA ARG A 193 8.82 -0.40 -16.16
C ARG A 193 9.09 -0.07 -14.69
N PHE A 194 8.49 -0.82 -13.75
CA PHE A 194 8.62 -0.54 -12.32
C PHE A 194 9.39 -1.62 -11.57
N ASP A 195 9.55 -2.81 -12.16
CA ASP A 195 10.39 -3.87 -11.61
C ASP A 195 11.84 -3.36 -11.50
N ASN A 196 12.41 -3.43 -10.29
CA ASN A 196 13.72 -2.88 -9.91
C ASN A 196 13.84 -1.35 -9.79
N ASN A 197 12.77 -0.58 -9.92
CA ASN A 197 12.83 0.86 -9.65
C ASN A 197 12.36 1.18 -8.22
N PRO A 198 13.24 1.66 -7.31
CA PRO A 198 12.85 1.99 -5.95
C PRO A 198 11.79 3.10 -5.88
N TYR A 199 11.77 4.02 -6.85
CA TYR A 199 10.79 5.11 -6.89
C TYR A 199 10.25 5.33 -8.28
N PHE A 200 8.94 5.47 -8.39
CA PHE A 200 8.30 5.73 -9.67
C PHE A 200 7.25 6.83 -9.57
N GLY A 201 7.03 7.50 -10.70
CA GLY A 201 5.98 8.49 -10.87
C GLY A 201 4.96 8.03 -11.89
N ILE A 202 3.69 8.30 -11.62
CA ILE A 202 2.61 8.12 -12.60
C ILE A 202 2.08 9.47 -13.02
N THR A 203 1.80 9.56 -14.31
CA THR A 203 1.15 10.72 -14.89
C THR A 203 -0.17 10.31 -15.53
N SER A 204 -1.23 11.03 -15.20
CA SER A 204 -2.57 10.78 -15.75
C SER A 204 -2.92 11.85 -16.78
N PRO A 205 -3.79 11.54 -17.76
CA PRO A 205 -4.30 12.55 -18.70
C PRO A 205 -4.99 13.70 -17.95
N ALA A 206 -4.69 14.93 -18.38
CA ALA A 206 -5.39 16.13 -17.94
C ALA A 206 -6.80 16.20 -18.53
N SER A 207 -7.62 17.14 -18.03
CA SER A 207 -8.97 17.38 -18.55
C SER A 207 -9.04 17.68 -20.05
N ASP A 208 -7.98 18.29 -20.61
CA ASP A 208 -7.89 18.65 -22.02
C ASP A 208 -7.37 17.51 -22.92
N GLY A 209 -6.98 16.38 -22.34
CA GLY A 209 -6.39 15.23 -23.02
C GLY A 209 -5.02 15.48 -23.67
N ARG A 210 -4.49 16.71 -23.61
CA ARG A 210 -3.24 17.12 -24.26
C ARG A 210 -2.08 17.14 -23.28
N LYS A 211 -2.35 17.45 -22.01
CA LYS A 211 -1.35 17.47 -20.94
C LYS A 211 -1.43 16.18 -20.12
N ARG A 212 -0.32 15.87 -19.45
CA ARG A 212 -0.29 14.85 -18.39
C ARG A 212 0.04 15.53 -17.07
N VAL A 213 -0.58 15.07 -15.99
CA VAL A 213 -0.40 15.60 -14.64
C VAL A 213 0.22 14.50 -13.79
N SER A 214 1.26 14.84 -13.01
CA SER A 214 1.84 13.90 -12.04
C SER A 214 0.82 13.62 -10.94
N THR A 215 0.30 12.39 -10.91
CA THR A 215 -0.77 11.99 -10.00
C THR A 215 -0.27 11.17 -8.83
N LEU A 216 0.76 10.37 -9.06
CA LEU A 216 1.35 9.51 -8.03
C LEU A 216 2.87 9.63 -8.06
N HIS A 217 3.46 9.63 -6.89
CA HIS A 217 4.86 9.29 -6.68
C HIS A 217 4.91 8.24 -5.60
N ALA A 218 5.59 7.15 -5.87
CA ALA A 218 5.51 5.99 -5.03
C ALA A 218 6.82 5.23 -5.01
N GLN A 219 6.89 4.32 -4.06
CA GLN A 219 7.95 3.35 -3.95
C GLN A 219 7.34 1.95 -3.91
N SER A 220 7.92 1.04 -4.70
CA SER A 220 7.61 -0.39 -4.64
C SER A 220 8.86 -1.23 -4.93
N LEU A 221 9.75 -1.33 -3.94
CA LEU A 221 10.75 -2.40 -3.90
C LEU A 221 10.08 -3.69 -3.44
N TYR A 222 9.32 -4.34 -4.33
CA TYR A 222 8.47 -5.47 -3.99
C TYR A 222 9.15 -6.84 -4.17
N THR A 223 10.24 -6.96 -4.96
CA THR A 223 10.94 -8.24 -5.17
C THR A 223 12.31 -8.26 -4.51
N TRP A 224 12.78 -9.48 -4.20
CA TRP A 224 14.14 -9.73 -3.72
C TRP A 224 15.23 -9.63 -4.81
N LYS A 225 14.83 -9.35 -6.06
CA LYS A 225 15.73 -9.28 -7.20
C LYS A 225 16.19 -7.83 -7.37
N TYR A 226 17.50 -7.64 -7.45
CA TYR A 226 18.09 -6.40 -7.95
C TYR A 226 19.07 -6.76 -9.06
N SER A 227 18.95 -6.11 -10.21
CA SER A 227 19.82 -6.35 -11.35
C SER A 227 21.28 -5.98 -11.03
N GLY A 228 22.15 -6.99 -10.97
CA GLY A 228 23.58 -6.84 -10.73
C GLY A 228 24.18 -8.16 -10.23
N PRO A 229 25.49 -8.41 -10.41
CA PRO A 229 26.08 -9.73 -10.21
C PRO A 229 25.97 -10.29 -8.77
N HIS A 230 25.67 -9.47 -7.74
CA HIS A 230 25.73 -9.92 -6.34
C HIS A 230 24.78 -9.24 -5.32
N LYS A 231 23.57 -8.75 -5.66
CA LYS A 231 22.72 -8.11 -4.64
C LYS A 231 21.28 -8.60 -4.62
N THR A 232 20.99 -9.49 -3.67
CA THR A 232 19.62 -9.70 -3.17
C THR A 232 19.22 -8.42 -2.43
N LEU A 233 18.01 -7.89 -2.69
CA LEU A 233 17.46 -6.78 -1.91
C LEU A 233 17.57 -7.14 -0.42
N THR A 234 18.01 -6.22 0.44
CA THR A 234 17.98 -6.44 1.89
C THR A 234 16.81 -5.69 2.52
N TYR A 235 16.42 -6.07 3.75
CA TYR A 235 15.48 -5.26 4.52
C TYR A 235 16.02 -3.84 4.74
N ALA A 236 17.33 -3.68 4.91
CA ALA A 236 17.94 -2.35 5.01
C ALA A 236 17.72 -1.52 3.74
N ASP A 237 17.87 -2.11 2.55
CA ASP A 237 17.61 -1.43 1.27
C ASP A 237 16.14 -1.02 1.16
N LYS A 238 15.21 -1.94 1.44
CA LYS A 238 13.77 -1.65 1.48
C LYS A 238 13.48 -0.48 2.43
N MET A 239 13.96 -0.57 3.66
CA MET A 239 13.68 0.39 4.72
C MET A 239 14.31 1.75 4.46
N ASN A 240 15.50 1.81 3.87
CA ASN A 240 16.10 3.07 3.42
C ASN A 240 15.28 3.74 2.34
N ALA A 241 14.74 2.95 1.42
CA ALA A 241 13.91 3.47 0.38
C ALA A 241 12.56 3.98 0.97
N VAL A 242 11.93 3.20 1.88
CA VAL A 242 10.70 3.60 2.60
C VAL A 242 10.92 4.93 3.32
N ARG A 243 12.04 5.06 4.05
CA ARG A 243 12.43 6.26 4.77
C ARG A 243 12.59 7.48 3.86
N HIS A 244 13.16 7.32 2.68
CA HIS A 244 13.35 8.42 1.74
C HIS A 244 12.01 8.96 1.24
N LEU A 245 11.06 8.09 0.86
CA LEU A 245 9.75 8.54 0.43
C LEU A 245 8.94 9.15 1.59
N LEU A 246 9.12 8.67 2.82
CA LEU A 246 8.55 9.29 4.02
C LEU A 246 9.06 10.72 4.21
N TYR A 247 10.37 10.94 4.02
CA TYR A 247 10.94 12.29 4.05
C TYR A 247 10.27 13.18 2.99
N ASP A 248 10.17 12.71 1.75
CA ASP A 248 9.59 13.50 0.66
C ASP A 248 8.12 13.83 0.90
N ALA A 249 7.33 12.86 1.42
CA ALA A 249 5.93 13.09 1.80
C ALA A 249 5.79 14.14 2.89
N TRP A 250 6.62 14.07 3.94
CA TRP A 250 6.57 15.01 5.04
C TRP A 250 7.06 16.41 4.64
N HIS A 251 8.18 16.47 3.93
CA HIS A 251 8.83 17.70 3.51
C HIS A 251 7.92 18.51 2.59
N ASP A 252 7.28 17.85 1.62
CA ASP A 252 6.38 18.51 0.67
C ASP A 252 5.09 19.04 1.32
N HIS A 253 4.70 18.50 2.48
CA HIS A 253 3.49 18.90 3.20
C HIS A 253 3.74 19.97 4.25
N THR A 254 4.97 20.08 4.75
CA THR A 254 5.35 21.08 5.76
C THR A 254 5.86 22.35 5.07
N GLY A 255 4.93 23.16 4.54
CA GLY A 255 5.15 24.30 3.62
C GLY A 255 6.11 25.45 4.06
N GLY A 256 6.89 25.27 5.13
CA GLY A 256 8.01 26.15 5.50
C GLY A 256 9.38 25.44 5.64
N VAL A 257 9.45 24.12 5.41
CA VAL A 257 10.72 23.38 5.33
C VAL A 257 11.23 23.32 3.89
N GLY A 258 10.34 23.28 2.91
CA GLY A 258 10.69 23.47 1.51
C GLY A 258 9.48 23.63 0.61
N THR A 259 9.75 23.80 -0.68
CA THR A 259 8.71 23.90 -1.70
C THR A 259 8.25 22.50 -2.11
N ARG A 260 6.92 22.29 -2.12
CA ARG A 260 6.30 21.06 -2.62
C ARG A 260 6.82 20.78 -4.01
N ARG A 261 7.59 19.70 -4.17
CA ARG A 261 8.20 19.34 -5.46
C ARG A 261 7.17 18.77 -6.43
N PHE A 262 6.17 18.08 -5.91
CA PHE A 262 5.15 17.41 -6.73
C PHE A 262 3.75 17.58 -6.13
N ASP A 263 2.81 17.98 -6.98
CA ASP A 263 1.40 18.03 -6.61
C ASP A 263 0.73 16.67 -6.80
N SER A 264 1.23 15.63 -6.12
CA SER A 264 0.85 14.23 -6.32
C SER A 264 0.50 13.53 -5.01
N TYR A 265 -0.18 12.38 -5.10
CA TYR A 265 -0.28 11.42 -4.01
C TYR A 265 1.08 10.78 -3.74
N ARG A 266 1.35 10.44 -2.48
CA ARG A 266 2.52 9.66 -2.07
C ARG A 266 2.06 8.27 -1.63
N VAL A 267 2.62 7.22 -2.22
CA VAL A 267 2.31 5.82 -1.83
C VAL A 267 3.58 5.08 -1.49
N ASN A 268 3.68 4.60 -0.25
CA ASN A 268 4.81 3.82 0.24
C ASN A 268 4.38 2.37 0.41
N GLU A 269 4.82 1.49 -0.48
CA GLU A 269 4.52 0.06 -0.42
C GLU A 269 5.57 -0.65 0.44
N LEU A 270 5.14 -1.22 1.57
CA LEU A 270 5.99 -1.91 2.55
C LEU A 270 6.11 -3.42 2.26
N ASN A 271 5.16 -3.99 1.52
CA ASN A 271 5.14 -5.40 1.13
C ASN A 271 6.43 -5.82 0.39
N ILE A 272 6.84 -7.06 0.62
CA ILE A 272 7.88 -7.74 -0.14
C ILE A 272 7.36 -9.14 -0.49
N ALA A 273 7.41 -9.47 -1.78
CA ALA A 273 7.04 -10.77 -2.32
C ALA A 273 7.93 -11.88 -1.74
N ALA A 274 7.47 -13.12 -1.86
CA ALA A 274 8.28 -14.27 -1.49
C ALA A 274 9.50 -14.46 -2.41
N ILE A 275 10.56 -15.07 -1.88
CA ILE A 275 11.66 -15.58 -2.72
C ILE A 275 11.16 -16.85 -3.41
N TYR A 276 11.06 -16.78 -4.73
CA TYR A 276 10.70 -17.93 -5.56
C TYR A 276 11.94 -18.79 -5.87
N GLN A 277 11.93 -20.06 -5.46
CA GLN A 277 12.95 -21.06 -5.80
C GLN A 277 12.79 -21.60 -7.24
N SER A 278 12.51 -20.74 -8.24
CA SER A 278 12.29 -21.20 -9.64
C SER A 278 13.52 -21.13 -10.53
N SER A 279 14.72 -20.85 -10.01
CA SER A 279 15.96 -21.08 -10.78
C SER A 279 16.90 -21.96 -9.98
N SER A 280 17.69 -22.74 -10.71
CA SER A 280 18.74 -23.67 -10.29
C SER A 280 19.79 -23.12 -9.31
N ASP A 281 19.67 -21.89 -8.84
CA ASP A 281 20.79 -21.11 -8.31
C ASP A 281 20.75 -20.92 -6.78
N ARG A 282 19.65 -21.29 -6.10
CA ARG A 282 19.54 -21.26 -4.62
C ARG A 282 18.59 -22.33 -4.08
N GLN A 283 19.06 -23.57 -3.99
CA GLN A 283 18.36 -24.68 -3.30
C GLN A 283 18.52 -24.64 -1.77
N ASP A 284 19.31 -23.69 -1.25
CA ASP A 284 19.75 -23.59 0.15
C ASP A 284 18.94 -22.59 1.00
N VAL A 285 18.01 -21.84 0.40
CA VAL A 285 17.25 -20.81 1.10
C VAL A 285 15.92 -21.38 1.60
N ASP A 286 15.75 -21.41 2.92
CA ASP A 286 14.48 -21.71 3.60
C ASP A 286 13.39 -20.72 3.17
N SER A 287 12.58 -21.11 2.17
CA SER A 287 11.63 -20.22 1.49
C SER A 287 10.52 -19.71 2.41
N GLN A 288 10.22 -20.43 3.50
CA GLN A 288 9.23 -20.03 4.51
C GLN A 288 9.66 -18.76 5.27
N ARG A 289 10.97 -18.53 5.41
CA ARG A 289 11.51 -17.29 6.02
C ARG A 289 11.20 -16.03 5.23
N TYR A 290 10.80 -16.17 3.97
CA TYR A 290 10.60 -15.04 3.06
C TYR A 290 9.16 -14.90 2.60
N TYR A 291 8.20 -15.62 3.19
CA TYR A 291 6.79 -15.42 2.86
C TYR A 291 6.35 -13.99 3.19
N PRO A 292 5.36 -13.43 2.47
CA PRO A 292 4.94 -12.05 2.68
C PRO A 292 4.59 -11.76 4.15
N ILE A 293 3.93 -12.70 4.81
CA ILE A 293 3.65 -12.67 6.25
C ILE A 293 4.92 -12.52 7.10
N THR A 294 5.95 -13.35 6.86
CA THR A 294 7.22 -13.27 7.57
C THR A 294 7.88 -11.92 7.32
N ASN A 295 7.86 -11.43 6.07
CA ASN A 295 8.41 -10.12 5.75
C ASN A 295 7.68 -8.97 6.47
N ALA A 296 6.35 -9.03 6.53
CA ALA A 296 5.52 -8.05 7.22
C ALA A 296 5.83 -7.98 8.71
N THR A 297 6.04 -9.13 9.36
CA THR A 297 6.38 -9.21 10.79
C THR A 297 7.72 -8.55 11.13
N HIS A 298 8.61 -8.37 10.15
CA HIS A 298 9.89 -7.67 10.31
C HIS A 298 9.83 -6.20 9.88
N ILE A 299 9.17 -5.89 8.76
CA ILE A 299 9.13 -4.52 8.19
C ILE A 299 8.21 -3.62 8.98
N ASN A 300 7.01 -4.10 9.34
CA ASN A 300 6.04 -3.27 10.05
C ASN A 300 6.64 -2.75 11.38
N PRO A 301 7.42 -3.52 12.16
CA PRO A 301 8.16 -3.02 13.32
C PRO A 301 9.17 -1.93 13.05
N LEU A 302 10.01 -2.12 12.04
CA LEU A 302 11.02 -1.14 11.71
C LEU A 302 10.37 0.18 11.28
N VAL A 303 9.30 0.13 10.49
CA VAL A 303 8.53 1.32 10.12
C VAL A 303 7.85 1.92 11.35
N GLY A 304 7.19 1.12 12.19
CA GLY A 304 6.50 1.60 13.39
C GLY A 304 7.44 2.34 14.36
N ALA A 305 8.63 1.79 14.61
CA ALA A 305 9.65 2.44 15.43
C ALA A 305 10.13 3.77 14.83
N LEU A 306 10.29 3.83 13.50
CA LEU A 306 10.59 5.08 12.80
C LEU A 306 9.49 6.12 12.98
N LEU A 307 8.22 5.73 12.85
CA LEU A 307 7.08 6.62 13.03
C LEU A 307 6.95 7.11 14.47
N ASP A 308 7.25 6.28 15.46
CA ASP A 308 7.27 6.69 16.87
C ASP A 308 8.29 7.80 17.10
N GLN A 309 9.47 7.69 16.49
CA GLN A 309 10.48 8.75 16.57
C GLN A 309 10.00 10.05 15.90
N LEU A 310 9.30 9.95 14.77
CA LEU A 310 8.73 11.13 14.11
C LEU A 310 7.58 11.77 14.91
N LEU A 311 6.82 11.00 15.67
CA LEU A 311 5.70 11.47 16.50
C LEU A 311 6.12 11.85 17.93
N ALA A 312 7.35 11.53 18.36
CA ALA A 312 7.83 11.77 19.71
C ALA A 312 7.98 13.28 20.01
N PRO A 313 7.50 13.75 21.19
CA PRO A 313 7.77 15.10 21.65
C PRO A 313 9.27 15.37 21.79
N GLU A 314 10.03 14.36 22.21
CA GLU A 314 11.48 14.38 22.38
C GLU A 314 12.09 13.15 21.69
N PRO A 315 12.32 13.21 20.37
CA PRO A 315 12.90 12.11 19.63
C PRO A 315 14.35 11.89 20.02
N THR A 316 14.75 10.63 20.12
CA THR A 316 16.15 10.26 20.39
C THR A 316 17.03 10.39 19.15
N LEU A 317 16.40 10.33 17.97
CA LEU A 317 17.08 10.52 16.70
C LEU A 317 17.36 12.01 16.43
N PRO A 318 18.45 12.34 15.71
CA PRO A 318 18.70 13.69 15.23
C PRO A 318 17.51 14.16 14.38
N THR A 319 16.74 15.10 14.92
CA THR A 319 15.54 15.61 14.24
C THR A 319 15.69 17.07 13.87
N LEU A 320 15.16 17.41 12.70
CA LEU A 320 14.72 18.75 12.39
C LEU A 320 13.47 19.01 13.23
N SER A 321 13.65 19.62 14.40
CA SER A 321 12.66 20.61 14.83
C SER A 321 12.83 21.83 13.92
N ASN A 322 12.28 21.78 12.71
CA ASN A 322 12.22 23.00 11.90
C ASN A 322 11.09 23.86 12.44
N SER A 323 11.44 24.93 13.16
CA SER A 323 10.47 25.88 13.72
C SER A 323 9.58 26.54 12.65
N LYS A 324 9.95 26.43 11.38
CA LYS A 324 9.18 26.92 10.23
C LYS A 324 8.24 25.87 9.64
N ALA A 325 8.25 24.61 10.09
CA ALA A 325 7.33 23.60 9.60
C ALA A 325 5.88 24.04 9.86
N GLN A 326 5.07 24.08 8.80
CA GLN A 326 3.65 24.43 8.87
C GLN A 326 2.83 23.14 8.78
N GLY A 327 2.02 22.85 9.80
CA GLY A 327 1.16 21.67 9.86
C GLY A 327 1.79 20.45 10.53
N HIS A 328 1.05 19.34 10.57
CA HIS A 328 1.45 18.12 11.27
C HIS A 328 2.44 17.25 10.50
N GLY A 329 2.70 17.54 9.22
CA GLY A 329 3.38 16.62 8.31
C GLY A 329 2.47 15.47 7.86
N SER A 330 2.92 14.68 6.89
CA SER A 330 2.20 13.50 6.41
C SER A 330 3.18 12.43 5.98
N VAL A 331 2.77 11.18 6.16
CA VAL A 331 3.47 10.01 5.62
C VAL A 331 2.89 9.53 4.30
N GLY A 332 1.87 10.23 3.78
CA GLY A 332 1.12 9.82 2.60
C GLY A 332 0.31 8.55 2.85
N ILE A 333 0.14 7.76 1.80
CA ILE A 333 -0.54 6.47 1.86
C ILE A 333 0.53 5.39 2.14
N MET A 334 0.35 4.59 3.20
CA MET A 334 1.23 3.47 3.49
C MET A 334 0.50 2.15 3.31
N LEU A 335 0.97 1.35 2.35
CA LEU A 335 0.44 0.02 2.05
C LEU A 335 1.30 -1.03 2.75
N PHE A 336 0.69 -1.84 3.60
CA PHE A 336 1.37 -2.93 4.30
C PHE A 336 0.67 -4.27 4.12
N ASP A 337 1.46 -5.32 4.23
CA ASP A 337 0.96 -6.67 4.48
C ASP A 337 0.64 -6.82 5.97
N TRP A 338 -0.25 -7.76 6.25
CA TRP A 338 -0.59 -8.23 7.58
C TRP A 338 -1.24 -7.16 8.46
N ALA A 339 -2.33 -6.55 7.97
CA ALA A 339 -3.15 -5.68 8.80
C ALA A 339 -3.68 -6.45 10.01
N GLU A 340 -3.41 -5.90 11.21
CA GLU A 340 -3.89 -6.47 12.46
C GLU A 340 -5.42 -6.38 12.56
N ASP A 341 -6.04 -7.43 13.12
CA ASP A 341 -7.46 -7.43 13.46
C ASP A 341 -7.70 -6.56 14.71
N SER A 342 -8.65 -5.62 14.61
CA SER A 342 -9.02 -4.70 15.68
C SER A 342 -9.50 -5.40 16.96
N ALA A 343 -10.05 -6.61 16.84
CA ALA A 343 -10.52 -7.42 17.98
C ALA A 343 -9.39 -8.12 18.75
N GLY A 344 -8.15 -8.11 18.23
CA GLY A 344 -6.99 -8.75 18.87
C GLY A 344 -7.13 -10.28 18.98
N THR A 345 -8.10 -10.87 18.30
CA THR A 345 -8.60 -12.24 18.49
C THR A 345 -7.66 -13.33 18.03
N ARG A 346 -6.63 -13.01 17.23
CA ARG A 346 -5.42 -13.82 17.07
C ARG A 346 -4.18 -12.93 17.09
N ARG A 347 -3.81 -12.44 18.27
CA ARG A 347 -2.41 -12.09 18.57
C ARG A 347 -1.60 -13.38 18.71
N ASP A 348 -1.51 -14.18 17.65
CA ASP A 348 -0.68 -15.38 17.73
C ASP A 348 0.78 -15.02 17.40
N PHE A 349 1.38 -14.27 18.32
CA PHE A 349 2.76 -13.85 18.21
C PHE A 349 3.27 -13.47 19.60
N GLU A 350 3.75 -14.46 20.35
CA GLU A 350 4.75 -14.16 21.38
C GLU A 350 6.02 -13.50 20.79
N GLN A 351 6.18 -13.49 19.46
CA GLN A 351 7.35 -12.97 18.73
C GLN A 351 7.18 -11.59 18.04
N THR A 352 5.96 -11.06 17.84
CA THR A 352 5.71 -9.66 17.37
C THR A 352 5.38 -8.72 18.53
N ARG A 353 5.62 -9.17 19.77
CA ARG A 353 5.45 -8.45 21.05
C ARG A 353 6.16 -7.10 21.17
N LEU A 354 6.92 -6.66 20.17
CA LEU A 354 7.71 -5.43 20.23
C LEU A 354 6.90 -4.14 20.05
N PHE A 355 5.57 -4.22 19.89
CA PHE A 355 4.74 -3.02 19.78
C PHE A 355 3.81 -2.78 20.96
N THR A 356 3.74 -1.52 21.33
CA THR A 356 2.64 -0.98 22.11
C THR A 356 1.38 -0.73 21.27
N GLU A 357 1.52 -0.45 19.96
CA GLU A 357 0.41 -0.13 19.04
C GLU A 357 0.62 -0.60 17.58
N PRO A 358 -0.46 -1.02 16.88
CA PRO A 358 -0.42 -1.40 15.47
C PRO A 358 0.04 -0.28 14.52
N LEU A 359 0.71 -0.65 13.42
CA LEU A 359 1.26 0.30 12.43
C LEU A 359 0.18 1.26 11.88
N TYR A 360 -1.01 0.77 11.56
CA TYR A 360 -2.09 1.60 11.01
C TYR A 360 -2.49 2.75 11.95
N LYS A 361 -2.46 2.53 13.28
CA LYS A 361 -2.78 3.57 14.26
C LYS A 361 -1.75 4.69 14.20
N LYS A 362 -0.47 4.33 14.08
CA LYS A 362 0.63 5.29 13.94
C LYS A 362 0.45 6.12 12.67
N VAL A 363 0.08 5.52 11.54
CA VAL A 363 -0.24 6.27 10.30
C VAL A 363 -1.39 7.26 10.52
N ILE A 364 -2.46 6.84 11.20
CA ILE A 364 -3.61 7.70 11.48
C ILE A 364 -3.21 8.88 12.39
N LEU A 365 -2.35 8.65 13.39
CA LEU A 365 -1.92 9.66 14.35
C LEU A 365 -1.22 10.87 13.71
N PHE A 366 -0.55 10.71 12.56
CA PHE A 366 0.07 11.84 11.82
C PHE A 366 -0.95 12.89 11.36
N ASN A 367 -2.23 12.52 11.22
CA ASN A 367 -3.26 13.51 10.88
C ASN A 367 -3.61 14.42 12.08
N PHE A 368 -3.31 13.99 13.31
CA PHE A 368 -3.78 14.64 14.53
C PHE A 368 -2.67 15.18 15.42
N LYS A 369 -1.46 14.65 15.29
CA LYS A 369 -0.30 15.04 16.12
C LYS A 369 0.75 15.73 15.24
N PRO A 370 1.34 16.84 15.69
CA PRO A 370 2.53 17.38 15.08
C PRO A 370 3.62 16.31 15.01
N SER A 371 4.26 16.18 13.85
CA SER A 371 5.41 15.29 13.67
C SER A 371 6.67 16.09 13.34
N LYS A 372 7.82 15.50 13.62
CA LYS A 372 9.15 15.98 13.28
C LYS A 372 9.70 15.16 12.13
N MET A 373 10.73 15.64 11.46
CA MET A 373 11.46 14.88 10.43
C MET A 373 12.96 14.94 10.68
N PHE A 374 13.71 13.98 10.16
CA PHE A 374 15.14 13.86 10.47
C PHE A 374 16.01 14.90 9.75
N THR A 375 17.09 15.30 10.40
CA THR A 375 18.13 16.16 9.80
C THR A 375 18.78 15.47 8.62
N ARG A 376 18.79 16.12 7.46
CA ARG A 376 19.81 15.84 6.44
C ARG A 376 21.07 16.59 6.83
N ASP A 377 22.22 15.96 6.63
CA ASP A 377 23.48 16.65 6.85
C ASP A 377 23.73 17.72 5.78
N ASN A 378 24.82 18.47 5.92
CA ASN A 378 25.18 19.56 5.00
C ASN A 378 25.48 19.09 3.57
N GLN A 379 25.60 17.79 3.33
CA GLN A 379 25.79 17.18 2.01
C GLN A 379 24.46 16.68 1.43
N GLY A 380 23.34 16.86 2.15
CA GLY A 380 22.05 16.31 1.79
C GLY A 380 21.97 14.79 1.99
N VAL A 381 22.98 14.20 2.65
CA VAL A 381 23.00 12.79 3.01
C VAL A 381 22.19 12.63 4.28
N ASP A 382 21.38 11.59 4.31
CA ASP A 382 20.55 11.34 5.46
C ASP A 382 21.44 10.96 6.66
N SER A 383 21.36 11.74 7.74
CA SER A 383 22.06 11.44 9.00
C SER A 383 21.52 10.18 9.69
N ILE A 384 20.55 9.51 9.06
CA ILE A 384 19.88 8.31 9.55
C ILE A 384 19.74 7.32 8.41
N ARG A 385 20.07 6.05 8.65
CA ARG A 385 19.91 4.96 7.68
C ARG A 385 19.66 3.64 8.38
N TYR A 386 19.04 2.71 7.67
CA TYR A 386 19.04 1.32 8.06
C TYR A 386 20.32 0.64 7.57
N GLN A 387 20.93 -0.17 8.44
CA GLN A 387 22.04 -1.06 8.10
C GLN A 387 21.69 -2.51 8.44
N SER A 388 22.19 -3.44 7.64
CA SER A 388 22.12 -4.86 7.95
C SER A 388 22.91 -5.18 9.22
N ILE A 389 22.37 -6.03 10.09
CA ILE A 389 23.09 -6.54 11.26
C ILE A 389 23.13 -8.07 11.19
N GLY A 390 24.33 -8.66 11.21
CA GLY A 390 24.49 -10.10 11.19
C GLY A 390 23.96 -10.73 9.90
N ASP A 391 23.30 -11.88 10.02
CA ASP A 391 22.74 -12.60 8.89
C ASP A 391 21.41 -11.97 8.43
N PRO A 392 21.09 -11.95 7.12
CA PRO A 392 19.75 -11.58 6.66
C PRO A 392 18.67 -12.41 7.39
N PRO A 393 17.51 -11.82 7.76
CA PRO A 393 16.93 -10.57 7.29
C PRO A 393 17.21 -9.30 8.12
N TYR A 394 18.04 -9.35 9.17
CA TYR A 394 17.98 -8.31 10.20
C TYR A 394 18.59 -6.97 9.77
N ALA A 395 17.91 -5.88 10.13
CA ALA A 395 18.37 -4.51 9.97
C ALA A 395 18.12 -3.72 11.26
N ALA A 396 18.93 -2.68 11.50
CA ALA A 396 18.63 -1.67 12.50
C ALA A 396 18.78 -0.26 11.95
N LEU A 397 18.04 0.62 12.61
CA LEU A 397 18.13 2.06 12.41
C LEU A 397 19.39 2.59 13.10
N GLN A 398 20.21 3.30 12.33
CA GLN A 398 21.39 3.99 12.81
C GLN A 398 21.31 5.48 12.48
N TYR A 399 21.96 6.30 13.31
CA TYR A 399 22.12 7.72 13.07
C TYR A 399 23.55 8.19 13.27
N HIS A 400 23.91 9.33 12.66
CA HIS A 400 25.21 9.96 12.75
C HIS A 400 25.11 11.33 13.44
N ASP A 401 25.93 11.57 14.46
CA ASP A 401 25.89 12.79 15.29
C ASP A 401 27.04 13.78 15.02
N GLY A 402 27.73 13.63 13.88
CA GLY A 402 28.86 14.49 13.50
C GLY A 402 30.23 13.96 13.95
N GLY A 403 30.29 12.80 14.61
CA GLY A 403 31.54 12.11 14.92
C GLY A 403 31.48 10.59 14.86
N SER A 404 30.30 9.96 15.03
CA SER A 404 30.15 8.50 15.00
C SER A 404 28.76 8.04 14.58
N TRP A 405 28.66 6.80 14.12
CA TRP A 405 27.38 6.11 13.89
C TRP A 405 26.93 5.38 15.15
N HIS A 406 25.66 5.58 15.51
CA HIS A 406 25.03 4.98 16.68
C HIS A 406 23.84 4.13 16.23
N THR A 407 23.66 2.96 16.85
CA THR A 407 22.48 2.11 16.65
C THR A 407 21.41 2.49 17.65
N LEU A 408 20.18 2.71 17.20
CA LEU A 408 19.07 3.00 18.10
C LEU A 408 18.70 1.75 18.92
N GLU A 409 18.82 1.82 20.24
CA GLU A 409 18.42 0.73 21.15
C GLU A 409 16.93 0.40 21.00
N GLY A 410 16.59 -0.90 20.99
CA GLY A 410 15.21 -1.38 20.81
C GLY A 410 14.69 -1.40 19.36
N ALA A 411 15.47 -0.93 18.38
CA ALA A 411 15.14 -1.03 16.96
C ALA A 411 15.70 -2.30 16.27
N SER A 412 16.27 -3.23 17.05
CA SER A 412 16.58 -4.58 16.59
C SER A 412 15.27 -5.26 16.18
N GLY A 413 15.20 -5.76 14.95
CA GLY A 413 14.02 -6.46 14.42
C GLY A 413 13.57 -7.66 15.27
N PRO A 414 12.45 -8.32 14.89
CA PRO A 414 11.88 -9.42 15.66
C PRO A 414 12.87 -10.57 15.96
N SER A 415 12.47 -11.40 16.93
CA SER A 415 13.10 -12.67 17.31
C SER A 415 13.72 -13.43 16.14
N SER A 416 14.90 -14.02 16.35
CA SER A 416 15.62 -14.80 15.33
C SER A 416 15.00 -16.16 14.97
N LEU A 417 13.76 -16.41 15.40
CA LEU A 417 13.06 -17.67 15.20
C LEU A 417 12.18 -17.57 13.95
N PRO A 418 12.18 -18.59 13.07
CA PRO A 418 11.32 -18.61 11.90
C PRO A 418 9.84 -18.60 12.32
N PHE A 419 9.01 -17.88 11.56
CA PHE A 419 7.57 -17.89 11.75
C PHE A 419 7.00 -19.26 11.36
N GLU A 420 6.43 -19.99 12.32
CA GLU A 420 5.72 -21.23 12.03
C GLU A 420 4.25 -20.93 11.69
N ILE A 421 3.88 -21.07 10.41
CA ILE A 421 2.47 -21.11 10.02
C ILE A 421 1.92 -22.44 10.54
N GLY A 422 1.10 -22.41 11.60
CA GLY A 422 0.39 -23.58 12.08
C GLY A 422 -0.32 -24.30 10.92
N ARG A 423 -0.24 -25.64 10.87
CA ARG A 423 -0.86 -26.42 9.79
C ARG A 423 -2.32 -25.99 9.61
N VAL A 424 -2.64 -25.42 8.46
CA VAL A 424 -4.02 -25.21 8.03
C VAL A 424 -4.64 -26.60 7.91
N ILE A 425 -5.54 -26.95 8.83
CA ILE A 425 -6.32 -28.17 8.73
C ILE A 425 -7.31 -27.92 7.60
N ALA A 426 -7.08 -28.58 6.46
CA ALA A 426 -7.96 -28.54 5.30
C ALA A 426 -9.31 -29.21 5.58
#